data_AF-A0A925Q8W2-F1
#
_entry.id   AF-A0A925Q8W2-F1
#
_cell.length_a   1.000
_cell.length_b   1.000
_cell.length_c   1.000
_cell.angle_alpha   90.00
_cell.angle_beta   90.00
_cell.angle_gamma   90.00
#
_symmetry.space_group_name_H-M   'P 1'
#
loop_
_entity.id
_entity.type
_entity.pdbx_description
1 polymer ?
#
loop_
_entity_poly.entity_id
_entity_poly.type
_entity_poly.pdbx_seq_one_letter_code
_entity_poly.pdbx_strand_id
1 'polypeptide(L)' 'MNRIYVIDSHTAGEPTRLVIDGGPALGDGPLAERARLFREKFDGFRSAIVNEPRGSDVLVGGLLCAPHRTDCAFGVIFFN' A
#
# COMPACT_ATOMS: atom_id res chain seq x y z
N MET A 1 4.51 15.65 -11.88
CA MET A 1 4.77 14.22 -11.61
C MET A 1 4.50 13.98 -10.14
N ASN A 2 3.63 13.02 -9.79
CA ASN A 2 3.49 12.57 -8.41
C ASN A 2 4.65 11.64 -8.07
N ARG A 3 5.29 11.86 -6.93
CA ARG A 3 6.35 11.01 -6.39
C ARG A 3 5.74 10.12 -5.31
N ILE A 4 6.11 8.85 -5.33
CA ILE A 4 5.68 7.85 -4.35
C ILE A 4 6.97 7.26 -3.78
N TYR A 5 7.12 7.31 -2.46
CA TYR A 5 8.31 6.82 -1.79
C TYR A 5 8.04 5.41 -1.29
N VAL A 6 8.94 4.50 -1.66
CA VAL A 6 8.80 3.08 -1.36
C VAL A 6 10.09 2.51 -0.79
N ILE A 7 9.94 1.46 0.01
CA ILE A 7 11.03 0.59 0.44
C ILE A 7 10.72 -0.82 -0.06
N ASP A 8 11.60 -1.35 -0.89
CA ASP A 8 11.50 -2.72 -1.40
C ASP A 8 12.30 -3.68 -0.51
N SER A 9 11.74 -4.85 -0.28
CA SER A 9 12.36 -5.94 0.49
C SER A 9 11.94 -7.29 -0.07
N HIS A 10 12.50 -8.38 0.46
CA HIS A 10 11.98 -9.71 0.18
C HIS A 10 11.98 -10.57 1.45
N THR A 11 11.00 -11.48 1.54
CA THR A 11 10.95 -12.51 2.59
C THR A 11 11.12 -13.87 1.92
N ALA A 12 12.27 -14.52 2.11
CA ALA A 12 12.63 -15.79 1.47
C ALA A 12 12.50 -15.80 -0.07
N GLY A 13 12.54 -14.63 -0.71
CA GLY A 13 12.48 -14.47 -2.17
C GLY A 13 11.17 -13.84 -2.64
N GLU A 14 10.13 -13.84 -1.81
CA GLU A 14 8.87 -13.16 -2.12
C GLU A 14 9.02 -11.64 -1.95
N PRO A 15 8.86 -10.83 -3.01
CA PRO A 15 9.13 -9.40 -2.96
C PRO A 15 7.98 -8.61 -2.33
N THR A 16 8.32 -7.64 -1.49
CA THR A 16 7.36 -6.71 -0.88
C THR A 16 7.80 -5.26 -1.10
N ARG A 17 6.89 -4.45 -1.65
CA ARG A 17 7.05 -3.01 -1.82
C ARG A 17 6.21 -2.26 -0.81
N LEU A 18 6.84 -1.66 0.20
CA LEU A 18 6.15 -0.84 1.20
C LEU A 18 6.12 0.63 0.76
N VAL A 19 4.94 1.15 0.47
CA VAL A 19 4.68 2.58 0.25
C VAL A 19 4.69 3.30 1.60
N ILE A 20 5.66 4.20 1.78
CA ILE A 20 5.84 4.96 3.03
C ILE A 20 5.36 6.41 2.93
N ASP A 21 5.27 6.96 1.71
CA ASP A 21 4.73 8.31 1.45
C ASP A 21 4.23 8.44 -0.01
N GLY A 22 3.30 9.36 -0.23
CA GLY A 22 2.66 9.61 -1.54
C GLY A 22 1.40 8.79 -1.82
N GLY A 23 0.90 8.05 -0.83
CA GLY A 23 -0.35 7.28 -0.91
C GLY A 23 -1.62 8.15 -0.91
N PRO A 24 -2.78 7.61 -1.35
CA PRO A 24 -4.04 8.34 -1.32
C PRO A 24 -4.54 8.57 0.12
N ALA A 25 -5.31 9.65 0.32
CA ALA A 25 -5.98 9.89 1.59
C ALA A 25 -7.15 8.92 1.77
N LEU A 26 -7.04 8.00 2.75
CA LEU A 26 -8.03 6.97 3.02
C LEU A 26 -8.87 7.24 4.29
N GLY A 27 -8.60 8.34 5.00
CA GLY A 27 -9.17 8.65 6.31
C GLY A 27 -8.53 7.84 7.45
N ASP A 28 -9.06 8.04 8.67
CA ASP A 28 -8.46 7.54 9.94
C ASP A 28 -9.28 6.40 10.59
N GLY A 29 -10.29 5.90 9.88
CA GLY A 29 -11.15 4.81 10.33
C GLY A 29 -10.47 3.43 10.29
N PRO A 30 -11.20 2.36 10.63
CA PRO A 30 -10.71 0.99 10.57
C PRO A 30 -10.10 0.64 9.21
N LEU A 31 -9.02 -0.16 9.20
CA LEU A 31 -8.32 -0.55 7.97
C LEU A 31 -9.22 -1.24 6.95
N ALA A 32 -10.25 -1.96 7.38
CA ALA A 32 -11.22 -2.59 6.48
C ALA A 32 -11.98 -1.57 5.62
N GLU A 33 -12.40 -0.44 6.22
CA GLU A 33 -13.09 0.64 5.51
C GLU A 33 -12.14 1.37 4.56
N ARG A 34 -10.91 1.61 5.02
CA ARG A 34 -9.84 2.21 4.22
C ARG A 34 -9.45 1.34 3.03
N ALA A 35 -9.34 0.03 3.21
CA ALA A 35 -9.07 -0.93 2.14
C ALA A 35 -10.21 -1.00 1.12
N ARG A 36 -11.47 -0.91 1.58
CA ARG A 36 -12.64 -0.80 0.69
C ARG A 36 -12.57 0.47 -0.16
N LEU A 37 -12.33 1.63 0.46
CA LEU A 37 -12.17 2.90 -0.25
C LEU A 37 -10.99 2.86 -1.23
N PHE A 38 -9.85 2.28 -0.82
CA PHE A 38 -8.68 2.10 -1.66
C PHE A 38 -9.01 1.31 -2.94
N ARG A 39 -9.72 0.19 -2.79
CA ARG A 39 -10.19 -0.62 -3.92
C ARG A 39 -11.18 0.12 -4.82
N GLU A 40 -12.18 0.77 -4.23
CA GLU A 40 -13.28 1.39 -4.98
C GLU A 40 -12.86 2.65 -5.74
N LYS A 41 -11.89 3.43 -5.21
CA LYS A 41 -11.56 4.76 -5.74
C LYS A 41 -10.11 4.94 -6.20
N PHE A 42 -9.19 4.05 -5.80
CA PHE A 42 -7.76 4.26 -5.98
C PHE A 42 -7.04 3.06 -6.62
N ASP A 43 -7.73 2.23 -7.41
CA ASP A 43 -7.11 1.10 -8.11
C ASP A 43 -6.02 1.54 -9.12
N GLY A 44 -6.14 2.74 -9.69
CA GLY A 44 -5.07 3.34 -10.51
C GLY A 44 -3.76 3.58 -9.73
N PHE A 45 -3.84 3.82 -8.42
CA PHE A 45 -2.66 3.91 -7.56
C PHE A 45 -2.06 2.53 -7.35
N ARG A 46 -2.89 1.54 -7.00
CA ARG A 46 -2.46 0.14 -6.80
C ARG A 46 -1.70 -0.38 -8.01
N SER A 47 -2.33 -0.34 -9.18
CA SER A 47 -1.74 -0.83 -10.44
C SER A 47 -0.44 -0.10 -10.80
N ALA A 48 -0.33 1.21 -10.55
CA ALA A 48 0.91 1.94 -10.79
C ALA A 48 2.10 1.47 -9.92
N ILE A 49 1.84 0.82 -8.79
CA ILE A 49 2.83 0.36 -7.81
C ILE A 49 3.27 -1.07 -8.05
N VAL A 50 2.32 -1.98 -8.32
CA VAL A 50 2.59 -3.42 -8.43
C VAL A 50 2.63 -3.96 -9.86
N ASN A 51 1.98 -3.31 -10.84
CA ASN A 51 2.01 -3.77 -12.22
C ASN A 51 3.25 -3.26 -12.98
N GLU A 52 3.53 -3.88 -14.13
CA GLU A 52 4.50 -3.37 -15.10
C GLU A 52 4.17 -1.91 -15.51
N PRO A 53 5.18 -1.06 -15.73
CA PRO A 53 6.61 -1.37 -15.81
C PRO A 53 7.36 -1.24 -14.47
N ARG A 54 6.67 -0.94 -13.36
CA ARG A 54 7.33 -0.66 -12.07
C ARG A 54 7.39 -1.87 -11.15
N GLY A 55 6.45 -2.78 -11.29
CA GLY A 55 6.42 -4.06 -10.61
C GLY A 55 6.31 -5.22 -11.59
N SER A 56 5.63 -6.26 -11.18
CA SER A 56 5.48 -7.55 -11.87
C SER A 56 4.38 -8.36 -11.18
N ASP A 57 3.92 -9.43 -11.80
CA ASP A 57 2.87 -10.31 -11.25
C ASP A 57 3.19 -10.91 -9.87
N VAL A 58 4.47 -10.97 -9.47
CA VAL A 58 4.90 -11.47 -8.16
C VAL A 58 4.97 -10.40 -7.07
N LEU A 59 4.81 -9.11 -7.40
CA LEU A 59 5.05 -8.03 -6.44
C LEU A 59 3.85 -7.83 -5.51
N VAL A 60 4.08 -8.02 -4.20
CA VAL A 60 3.10 -7.63 -3.18
C VAL A 60 3.39 -6.20 -2.71
N GLY A 61 2.39 -5.34 -2.79
CA GLY A 61 2.42 -3.99 -2.25
C GLY A 61 1.88 -3.93 -0.82
N GLY A 62 2.43 -3.03 -0.01
CA GLY A 62 1.89 -2.64 1.28
C GLY A 62 1.78 -1.12 1.36
N LEU A 63 0.64 -0.59 1.77
CA LEU A 63 0.46 0.84 2.04
C LEU A 63 0.55 1.10 3.54
N LEU A 64 1.61 1.79 3.97
CA LEU A 64 1.79 2.19 5.36
C LEU A 64 0.71 3.21 5.72
N CYS A 65 0.07 2.97 6.85
CA CYS A 65 -1.05 3.77 7.34
C CYS A 65 -0.81 4.15 8.80
N ALA A 66 -1.23 5.36 9.19
CA ALA A 66 -1.38 5.69 10.60
C ALA A 66 -2.32 4.65 11.28
N PRO A 67 -2.01 4.22 12.51
CA PRO A 67 -2.81 3.23 13.21
C PRO A 67 -4.18 3.82 13.59
N HIS A 68 -5.25 3.03 13.38
CA HIS A 68 -6.59 3.41 13.85
C HIS A 68 -6.77 3.13 15.35
N ARG A 69 -6.16 2.04 15.84
CA ARG A 69 -6.18 1.68 17.27
C ARG A 69 -4.94 2.24 17.97
N THR A 70 -5.11 2.73 19.19
CA THR A 70 -4.03 3.33 19.99
C THR A 70 -2.97 2.33 20.47
N ASP A 71 -3.27 1.03 20.42
CA ASP A 71 -2.35 -0.05 20.82
C ASP A 71 -1.54 -0.65 19.66
N CYS A 72 -1.66 -0.09 18.46
CA CYS A 72 -0.94 -0.53 17.27
C CYS A 72 0.15 0.50 16.90
N ALA A 73 1.33 0.01 16.47
CA ALA A 73 2.39 0.89 15.99
C ALA A 73 2.04 1.55 14.64
N PHE A 74 1.39 0.81 13.75
CA PHE A 74 0.95 1.27 12.44
C PHE A 74 -0.17 0.36 11.90
N GLY A 75 -0.82 0.80 10.83
CA GLY A 75 -1.66 -0.03 9.99
C GLY A 75 -0.99 -0.32 8.65
N VAL A 76 -1.38 -1.41 8.00
CA VAL A 76 -0.94 -1.73 6.64
C VAL A 76 -2.10 -2.30 5.82
N ILE A 77 -2.20 -1.86 4.57
CA ILE A 77 -3.12 -2.42 3.59
C ILE A 77 -2.27 -3.12 2.52
N PHE A 78 -2.38 -4.45 2.43
CA PHE A 78 -1.71 -5.23 1.39
C PHE A 78 -2.52 -5.27 0.10
N PHE A 79 -1.84 -5.35 -1.02
CA PHE A 79 -2.44 -5.46 -2.36
C PHE A 79 -1.48 -6.11 -3.35
N ASN A 80 -2.03 -6.67 -4.41
CA ASN A 80 -1.35 -7.10 -5.62
C ASN A 80 -2.26 -6.83 -6.83
#